data_AF-A0A699RC46-F1
#
_entry.id   AF-A0A699RC46-F1
#
_cell.length_a   1.000
_cell.length_b   1.000
_cell.length_c   1.000
_cell.angle_alpha   90.00
_cell.angle_beta   90.00
_cell.angle_gamma   90.00
#
_symmetry.space_group_name_H-M   'P 1'
#
loop_
_entity.id
_entity.type
_entity.pdbx_description
1 polymer ?
#
loop_
_entity_poly.entity_id
_entity_poly.type
_entity_poly.pdbx_seq_one_letter_code
_entity_poly.pdbx_strand_id
1 'polypeptide(L)'
;EFPDVFLDELPGIPPVREVEFNIELIPGAEPISKASYRIAAVELKELKDQWQELLERGFIRPSVSPWGAPVLFVKKKDGSMRLCIDHHVFPDELPRILLVREVEFNIKLIPGSEPISKAPYYMAPIELKKLKDQLQELLERGFIRPSVSP
;
A
#
# COMPACT_ATOMS: atom_id res chain seq x y z
N GLU A 1 9.80 -11.09 -21.00
CA GLU A 1 10.18 -10.69 -19.63
C GLU A 1 9.82 -9.21 -19.44
N PHE A 2 9.57 -8.76 -18.22
CA PHE A 2 9.14 -7.39 -17.89
C PHE A 2 10.19 -6.70 -17.00
N PRO A 3 11.39 -6.42 -17.53
CA PRO A 3 12.50 -5.88 -16.74
C PRO A 3 12.23 -4.46 -16.23
N ASP A 4 11.29 -3.75 -16.85
CA ASP A 4 10.81 -2.42 -16.48
C ASP A 4 9.80 -2.43 -15.31
N VAL A 5 9.21 -3.59 -15.02
CA VAL A 5 8.21 -3.76 -13.95
C VAL A 5 8.85 -4.32 -12.67
N PHE A 6 9.85 -5.20 -12.80
CA PHE A 6 10.52 -5.87 -11.69
C PHE A 6 11.96 -5.38 -11.56
N LEU A 7 12.11 -4.16 -11.05
CA LEU A 7 13.42 -3.58 -10.75
C LEU A 7 13.93 -4.07 -9.39
N ASP A 8 15.23 -4.35 -9.30
CA ASP A 8 15.90 -4.67 -8.03
C ASP A 8 15.90 -3.46 -7.07
N GLU A 9 15.84 -2.24 -7.63
CA GLU A 9 15.77 -0.99 -6.88
C GLU A 9 14.62 -0.09 -7.36
N LEU A 10 14.05 0.67 -6.43
CA LEU A 10 12.98 1.60 -6.76
C LEU A 10 13.54 2.86 -7.45
N PRO A 11 12.93 3.31 -8.57
CA PRO A 11 13.41 4.45 -9.36
C PRO A 11 13.15 5.84 -8.72
N GLY A 12 12.80 5.87 -7.42
CA GLY A 12 12.44 7.09 -6.69
C GLY A 12 10.93 7.29 -6.56
N ILE A 13 10.52 8.54 -6.32
CA ILE A 13 9.09 8.90 -6.16
C ILE A 13 8.34 8.59 -7.45
N PRO A 14 7.18 7.91 -7.40
CA PRO A 14 6.36 7.71 -8.59
C PRO A 14 5.93 9.05 -9.19
N PRO A 15 5.68 9.11 -10.51
CA PRO A 15 5.12 10.30 -11.14
C PRO A 15 3.77 10.65 -10.50
N VAL A 16 3.40 11.93 -10.55
CA VAL A 16 2.10 12.42 -10.06
C VAL A 16 0.99 11.59 -10.72
N ARG A 17 0.09 11.05 -9.89
CA ARG A 17 -1.09 10.28 -10.32
C ARG A 17 -2.33 11.10 -10.03
N GLU A 18 -3.42 10.79 -10.73
CA GLU A 18 -4.74 11.39 -10.47
C GLU A 18 -5.29 11.02 -9.08
N VAL A 19 -4.76 9.96 -8.46
CA VAL A 19 -5.15 9.49 -7.13
C VAL A 19 -4.06 9.82 -6.12
N GLU A 20 -4.43 10.62 -5.12
CA GLU A 20 -3.58 10.94 -3.97
C GLU A 20 -3.91 10.03 -2.78
N PHE A 21 -2.90 9.72 -1.97
CA PHE A 21 -3.09 8.98 -0.72
C PHE A 21 -3.20 9.97 0.44
N ASN A 22 -4.41 10.11 0.98
CA ASN A 22 -4.68 10.96 2.13
C ASN A 22 -4.87 10.10 3.39
N ILE A 23 -4.28 10.55 4.50
CA ILE A 23 -4.53 9.98 5.83
C ILE A 23 -5.58 10.85 6.49
N GLU A 24 -6.82 10.35 6.54
CA GLU A 24 -7.92 11.04 7.21
C GLU A 24 -7.82 10.81 8.73
N LEU A 25 -7.86 11.91 9.48
CA LEU A 25 -7.91 11.89 10.94
C LEU A 25 -9.36 11.90 11.41
N ILE A 26 -9.66 11.19 12.49
CA ILE A 26 -10.96 11.31 13.16
C ILE A 26 -11.14 12.76 13.66
N PRO A 27 -12.34 13.35 13.52
CA PRO A 27 -12.60 14.70 14.04
C PRO A 27 -12.23 14.83 15.52
N GLY A 28 -11.38 15.79 15.84
CA GLY A 28 -10.89 16.02 17.21
C GLY A 28 -9.60 15.28 17.57
N ALA A 29 -8.99 14.53 16.67
CA ALA A 29 -7.68 13.91 16.90
C ALA A 29 -6.60 14.97 17.10
N GLU A 30 -5.91 14.90 18.23
CA GLU A 30 -4.80 15.80 18.57
C GLU A 30 -3.45 15.22 18.11
N PRO A 31 -2.49 16.08 17.70
CA PRO A 31 -1.15 15.61 17.32
C PRO A 31 -0.41 14.93 18.47
N ILE A 32 0.27 13.83 18.15
CA ILE A 32 1.13 13.12 19.10
C ILE A 32 2.57 13.19 18.64
N SER A 33 3.44 13.65 19.53
CA SER A 33 4.89 13.65 19.36
C SER A 33 5.55 12.89 20.49
N LYS A 34 6.08 11.70 20.19
CA LYS A 34 6.90 10.93 21.14
C LYS A 34 8.38 11.12 20.84
N ALA A 35 9.18 11.21 21.91
CA ALA A 35 10.63 11.29 21.81
C ALA A 35 11.22 10.01 21.18
N SER A 36 12.35 10.16 20.49
CA SER A 36 13.10 9.03 19.96
C SER A 36 13.55 8.09 21.08
N TYR A 37 13.57 6.78 20.79
CA TYR A 37 14.18 5.80 21.69
C TYR A 37 15.68 6.09 21.88
N ARG A 38 16.29 5.45 22.88
CA ARG A 38 17.74 5.51 23.05
C ARG A 38 18.40 4.73 21.91
N ILE A 39 19.30 5.39 21.19
CA ILE A 39 19.99 4.84 20.01
C ILE A 39 21.47 4.66 20.35
N ALA A 40 22.02 3.48 20.06
CA ALA A 40 23.45 3.22 20.20
C ALA A 40 24.27 3.94 19.10
N ALA A 41 25.56 4.16 19.31
CA ALA A 41 26.40 4.87 18.35
C ALA A 41 26.40 4.22 16.93
N VAL A 42 26.33 2.89 16.88
CA VAL A 42 26.28 2.13 15.62
C VAL A 42 24.95 2.37 14.89
N GLU A 43 23.83 2.33 15.62
CA GLU A 43 22.49 2.60 15.07
C GLU A 43 22.35 4.06 14.63
N LEU A 44 22.99 5.00 15.33
CA LEU A 44 22.95 6.41 14.96
C LEU A 44 23.68 6.67 13.63
N LYS A 45 24.78 5.95 13.38
CA LYS A 45 25.46 6.00 12.09
C LYS A 45 24.55 5.46 10.99
N GLU A 46 23.98 4.27 11.20
CA GLU A 46 23.06 3.65 10.27
C GLU A 46 21.84 4.54 9.96
N LEU A 47 21.30 5.22 10.98
CA LEU A 47 20.19 6.15 10.82
C LEU A 47 20.52 7.29 9.87
N LYS A 48 21.71 7.88 9.99
CA LYS A 48 22.14 8.97 9.13
C LYS A 48 22.35 8.49 7.70
N ASP A 49 23.00 7.35 7.53
CA ASP A 49 23.28 6.77 6.21
C ASP A 49 21.96 6.45 5.47
N GLN A 50 21.01 5.77 6.12
CA GLN A 50 19.70 5.47 5.52
C GLN A 50 18.85 6.72 5.27
N TRP A 51 18.84 7.70 6.19
CA TRP A 51 18.10 8.95 5.96
C TRP A 51 18.64 9.75 4.79
N GLN A 52 19.96 9.81 4.65
CA GLN A 52 20.57 10.51 3.53
C GLN A 52 20.19 9.85 2.20
N GLU A 53 20.23 8.52 2.13
CA GLU A 53 19.76 7.79 0.96
C GLU A 53 18.28 8.08 0.65
N LEU A 54 17.40 8.04 1.65
CA LEU A 54 15.97 8.33 1.47
C LEU A 54 15.71 9.77 1.02
N LEU A 55 16.51 10.74 1.50
CA LEU A 55 16.45 12.14 1.08
C LEU A 55 16.92 12.31 -0.37
N GLU A 56 18.04 11.68 -0.74
CA GLU A 56 18.61 11.73 -2.09
C GLU A 56 17.68 11.06 -3.12
N ARG A 57 17.00 9.98 -2.73
CA ARG A 57 15.93 9.34 -3.54
C ARG A 57 14.61 10.12 -3.56
N GLY A 58 14.47 11.14 -2.70
CA GLY A 58 13.27 11.97 -2.58
C GLY A 58 12.11 11.32 -1.82
N PHE A 59 12.29 10.14 -1.23
CA PHE A 59 11.21 9.46 -0.50
C PHE A 59 10.77 10.20 0.76
N ILE A 60 11.66 10.99 1.36
CA ILE A 60 11.37 11.81 2.53
C ILE A 60 11.85 13.25 2.30
N ARG A 61 11.35 14.17 3.12
CA ARG A 61 11.81 15.56 3.20
C ARG A 61 11.79 16.04 4.64
N PRO A 62 12.62 17.03 5.02
CA PRO A 62 12.49 17.69 6.31
C PRO A 62 11.09 18.26 6.48
N SER A 63 10.53 18.14 7.69
CA SER A 63 9.20 18.64 8.03
C SER A 63 9.19 19.22 9.44
N VAL A 64 8.36 20.24 9.66
CA VAL A 64 8.04 20.78 10.99
C VAL A 64 6.63 20.33 11.34
N SER A 65 6.48 19.03 11.62
CA SER A 65 5.20 18.40 11.94
C SER A 65 4.94 18.45 13.45
N PRO A 66 3.70 18.72 13.90
CA PRO A 66 3.32 18.51 15.29
C PRO A 66 3.21 17.01 15.65
N TRP A 67 3.23 16.13 14.64
CA TRP A 67 3.25 14.68 14.79
C TRP A 67 4.70 14.15 14.75
N GLY A 68 5.04 13.27 15.69
CA GLY A 68 6.36 12.67 15.80
C GLY A 68 6.29 11.24 16.33
N ALA A 69 6.84 10.30 15.55
CA ALA A 69 6.98 8.90 15.94
C ALA A 69 8.47 8.55 16.12
N PRO A 70 8.80 7.70 17.09
CA PRO A 70 10.16 7.22 17.25
C PRO A 70 10.50 6.21 16.14
N VAL A 71 11.79 6.16 15.84
CA VAL A 71 12.39 5.19 14.92
C VAL A 71 13.05 4.06 15.72
N LEU A 72 12.98 2.85 15.19
CA LEU A 72 13.65 1.66 15.73
C LEU A 72 14.32 0.86 14.61
N PHE A 73 15.37 0.12 14.95
CA PHE A 73 16.05 -0.77 14.02
C PHE A 73 15.66 -2.22 14.25
N VAL A 74 15.37 -2.92 13.15
CA VAL A 74 15.14 -4.36 13.14
C VAL A 74 16.28 -5.04 12.41
N LYS A 75 16.91 -6.03 13.06
CA LYS A 75 17.96 -6.83 12.44
C LYS A 75 17.34 -7.83 11.45
N LYS A 76 17.78 -7.76 10.19
CA LYS A 76 17.41 -8.72 9.14
C LYS A 76 18.23 -10.01 9.29
N LYS A 77 17.80 -11.06 8.57
CA LYS A 77 18.48 -12.37 8.55
C LYS A 77 19.92 -12.28 8.05
N ASP A 78 20.20 -11.38 7.13
CA ASP A 78 21.54 -11.11 6.57
C ASP A 78 22.45 -10.31 7.52
N GLY A 79 21.95 -9.91 8.69
CA GLY A 79 22.68 -9.13 9.68
C GLY A 79 22.58 -7.61 9.50
N SER A 80 22.03 -7.13 8.38
CA SER A 80 21.76 -5.71 8.16
C SER A 80 20.63 -5.18 9.04
N MET A 81 20.58 -3.86 9.23
CA MET A 81 19.54 -3.20 10.01
C MET A 81 18.50 -2.57 9.08
N ARG A 82 17.22 -2.66 9.43
CA ARG A 82 16.12 -1.98 8.74
C ARG A 82 15.57 -0.91 9.65
N LEU A 83 15.54 0.32 9.15
CA LEU A 83 14.83 1.42 9.80
C LEU A 83 13.32 1.16 9.76
N CYS A 84 12.68 1.19 10.92
CA CYS A 84 11.24 1.07 11.08
C CYS A 84 10.72 2.26 11.89
N ILE A 85 9.60 2.84 11.44
CA ILE A 85 8.87 3.83 12.24
C ILE A 85 7.91 3.07 13.14
N ASP A 86 7.93 3.36 14.44
CA ASP A 86 6.91 2.83 15.34
C ASP A 86 5.59 3.52 15.00
N HIS A 87 4.61 2.79 14.48
CA HIS A 87 3.28 3.37 14.20
C HIS A 87 2.30 3.14 15.35
N HIS A 88 2.64 2.30 16.33
CA HIS A 88 1.78 2.02 17.51
C HIS A 88 1.71 3.19 18.48
N VAL A 89 2.58 4.18 18.31
CA VAL A 89 2.51 5.46 19.00
C VAL A 89 1.29 6.27 18.63
N PHE A 90 0.82 6.13 17.39
CA PHE A 90 -0.40 6.78 16.96
C PHE A 90 -1.59 5.92 17.43
N PRO A 91 -2.64 6.53 18.00
CA PRO A 91 -3.81 5.81 18.46
C PRO A 91 -4.43 5.03 17.29
N ASP A 92 -5.12 3.93 17.61
CA ASP A 92 -5.93 3.14 16.65
C ASP A 92 -7.06 3.97 15.99
N GLU A 93 -7.17 5.24 16.37
CA GLU A 93 -7.98 6.30 15.77
C GLU A 93 -7.46 6.80 14.41
N LEU A 94 -6.23 6.46 14.03
CA LEU A 94 -5.94 6.38 12.60
C LEU A 94 -6.70 5.14 12.14
N PRO A 95 -7.77 5.27 11.33
CA PRO A 95 -8.50 4.11 10.91
C PRO A 95 -7.46 3.15 10.33
N ARG A 96 -7.36 1.95 10.92
CA ARG A 96 -6.72 0.83 10.27
C ARG A 96 -7.63 0.55 9.08
N ILE A 97 -7.53 1.37 8.04
CA ILE A 97 -8.31 1.18 6.84
C ILE A 97 -7.75 -0.13 6.30
N LEU A 98 -8.43 -1.23 6.61
CA LEU A 98 -8.65 -2.26 5.62
C LEU A 98 -9.25 -1.50 4.46
N LEU A 99 -8.39 -0.93 3.62
CA LEU A 99 -8.79 -0.42 2.33
C LEU A 99 -9.26 -1.67 1.61
N VAL A 100 -10.55 -1.97 1.75
CA VAL A 100 -11.30 -2.55 0.65
C VAL A 100 -11.17 -1.49 -0.43
N ARG A 101 -10.06 -1.57 -1.17
CA ARG A 101 -9.88 -0.80 -2.38
C ARG A 101 -10.91 -1.38 -3.33
N GLU A 102 -12.10 -0.81 -3.39
CA GLU A 102 -12.91 -0.93 -4.60
C GLU A 102 -12.16 -0.16 -5.69
N VAL A 103 -11.14 -0.81 -6.25
CA VAL A 103 -10.56 -0.37 -7.51
C VAL A 103 -11.59 -0.74 -8.57
N GLU A 104 -12.46 0.20 -8.92
CA GLU A 104 -13.26 0.07 -10.14
C GLU A 104 -12.31 0.16 -11.35
N PHE A 105 -11.86 -1.00 -11.84
CA PHE A 105 -11.11 -1.09 -13.08
C PHE A 105 -12.05 -0.77 -14.25
N ASN A 106 -12.06 0.50 -14.66
CA ASN A 106 -12.68 0.89 -15.92
C ASN A 106 -11.72 0.56 -17.06
N ILE A 107 -11.85 -0.63 -17.64
CA ILE A 107 -11.13 -1.00 -18.86
C ILE A 107 -11.79 -0.26 -20.02
N LYS A 108 -11.21 0.86 -20.46
CA LYS A 108 -11.60 1.48 -21.73
C LYS A 108 -11.08 0.61 -22.87
N LEU A 109 -12.00 -0.05 -23.57
CA LEU A 109 -11.67 -0.75 -24.81
C LEU A 109 -11.17 0.26 -25.85
N ILE A 110 -10.07 -0.05 -26.51
CA ILE A 110 -9.51 0.78 -27.58
C ILE A 110 -10.50 0.73 -28.76
N PRO A 111 -10.84 1.86 -29.42
CA PRO A 111 -11.72 1.84 -30.59
C PRO A 111 -11.20 0.84 -31.64
N GLY A 112 -12.00 -0.19 -31.96
CA GLY A 112 -11.63 -1.25 -32.90
C GLY A 112 -11.15 -2.56 -32.28
N SER A 113 -11.07 -2.68 -30.94
CA SER A 113 -10.84 -3.98 -30.27
C SER A 113 -12.16 -4.69 -29.97
N GLU A 114 -12.33 -5.92 -30.49
CA GLU A 114 -13.43 -6.80 -30.10
C GLU A 114 -13.15 -7.47 -28.74
N PRO A 115 -14.13 -7.56 -27.81
CA PRO A 115 -13.95 -8.29 -26.58
C PRO A 115 -13.68 -9.77 -26.88
N ILE A 116 -12.50 -10.26 -26.49
CA ILE A 116 -12.22 -11.69 -26.61
C ILE A 116 -12.93 -12.41 -25.46
N SER A 117 -14.13 -12.92 -25.72
CA SER A 117 -14.78 -13.90 -24.86
C SER A 117 -14.05 -15.24 -25.00
N LYS A 118 -13.06 -15.49 -24.14
CA LYS A 118 -12.53 -16.84 -23.98
C LYS A 118 -13.54 -17.65 -23.18
N ALA A 119 -13.97 -18.79 -23.75
CA ALA A 119 -14.76 -19.75 -22.99
C ALA A 119 -13.99 -20.08 -21.69
N PRO A 120 -14.66 -20.08 -20.52
CA PRO A 120 -14.00 -20.38 -19.27
C PRO A 120 -13.32 -21.75 -19.37
N TYR A 121 -12.11 -21.86 -18.81
CA TYR A 121 -11.44 -23.14 -18.59
C TYR A 121 -12.48 -24.14 -18.05
N TYR A 122 -12.54 -25.35 -18.61
CA TYR A 122 -13.49 -26.37 -18.18
C TYR A 122 -13.35 -26.60 -16.67
N MET A 123 -14.27 -26.02 -15.89
CA MET A 123 -14.38 -26.24 -14.44
C MET A 123 -15.37 -27.37 -14.20
N ALA A 124 -15.07 -28.22 -13.22
CA ALA A 124 -16.01 -29.25 -12.81
C ALA A 124 -17.30 -28.61 -12.25
N PRO A 125 -18.48 -29.25 -12.36
CA PRO A 125 -19.74 -28.67 -11.89
C PRO A 125 -19.73 -28.23 -10.41
N ILE A 126 -18.93 -28.90 -9.58
CA ILE A 126 -18.76 -28.58 -8.16
C ILE A 126 -18.01 -27.25 -7.97
N GLU A 127 -16.98 -27.00 -8.78
CA GLU A 127 -16.19 -25.76 -8.75
C GLU A 127 -17.03 -24.59 -9.26
N LEU A 128 -17.85 -24.83 -10.28
CA LEU A 128 -18.76 -23.84 -10.86
C LEU A 128 -19.84 -23.41 -9.87
N LYS A 129 -20.38 -24.37 -9.10
CA LYS A 129 -21.31 -24.08 -8.00
C LYS A 129 -20.64 -23.26 -6.90
N LYS A 130 -19.44 -23.66 -6.47
CA LYS A 130 -18.68 -22.94 -5.43
C LYS A 130 -18.36 -21.51 -5.86
N LEU A 131 -17.94 -21.30 -7.10
CA LEU A 131 -17.67 -19.99 -7.66
C LEU A 131 -18.94 -19.12 -7.69
N LYS A 132 -20.08 -19.70 -8.09
CA LYS A 132 -21.37 -19.01 -8.10
C LYS A 132 -21.79 -18.55 -6.69
N ASP A 133 -21.64 -19.42 -5.69
CA ASP A 133 -21.98 -19.09 -4.30
C ASP A 133 -21.07 -17.96 -3.76
N GLN A 134 -19.77 -17.99 -4.09
CA GLN A 134 -18.82 -16.93 -3.71
C GLN A 134 -19.15 -15.60 -4.38
N LEU A 135 -19.51 -15.60 -5.67
CA LEU A 135 -19.90 -14.38 -6.37
C LEU A 135 -21.20 -13.80 -5.82
N GLN A 136 -22.15 -14.64 -5.43
CA GLN A 136 -23.41 -14.22 -4.81
C GLN A 136 -23.17 -13.59 -3.43
N GLU A 137 -22.31 -14.17 -2.60
CA GLU A 137 -21.91 -13.59 -1.30
C GLU A 137 -21.25 -12.21 -1.47
N LEU A 138 -20.37 -12.07 -2.47
CA LEU A 138 -19.73 -10.79 -2.78
C LEU A 138 -20.72 -9.74 -3.27
N LEU A 139 -21.73 -10.16 -4.05
CA LEU A 139 -22.82 -9.29 -4.51
C LEU A 139 -23.70 -8.82 -3.33
N GLU A 140 -24.08 -9.72 -2.43
CA GLU A 140 -24.92 -9.41 -1.26
C GLU A 140 -24.21 -8.51 -0.25
N ARG A 141 -22.89 -8.65 -0.14
CA ARG A 141 -22.06 -7.77 0.68
C ARG A 141 -21.70 -6.45 -0.01
N GLY A 142 -22.12 -6.26 -1.25
CA GLY A 142 -21.95 -5.01 -2.00
C GLY A 142 -20.57 -4.80 -2.62
N PHE A 143 -19.68 -5.80 -2.56
CA PHE A 143 -18.30 -5.70 -3.08
C PHE A 143 -18.21 -5.74 -4.61
N ILE A 144 -19.23 -6.27 -5.29
CA ILE A 144 -19.29 -6.35 -6.75
C ILE A 144 -20.69 -5.99 -7.25
N ARG A 145 -20.79 -5.47 -8.48
CA ARG A 145 -22.06 -5.18 -9.14
C ARG A 145 -22.13 -5.91 -10.48
N PRO A 146 -23.31 -6.40 -10.91
CA PRO A 146 -23.45 -7.03 -12.21
C PRO A 146 -23.10 -6.02 -13.32
N SER A 147 -22.17 -6.38 -14.19
CA SER A 147 -21.87 -5.59 -15.38
C SER A 147 -22.95 -5.87 -16.44
N VAL A 148 -23.63 -4.82 -16.89
CA VAL A 148 -24.48 -4.83 -18.09
C VAL A 148 -23.63 -4.40 -19.28
N SER A 149 -22.69 -5.25 -19.69
CA SER A 149 -22.07 -5.12 -21.01
C SER A 149 -22.92 -5.92 -22.01
N PRO A 150 -23.31 -5.33 -23.17
CA PRO A 150 -24.01 -6.05 -24.22
C PRO A 150 -23.16 -7.16 -24.86
#